data_AF-A0A9R0NQN7-F1
#
_entry.id   AF-A0A9R0NQN7-F1
#
_cell.length_a   1.000
_cell.length_b   1.000
_cell.length_c   1.000
_cell.angle_alpha   90.00
_cell.angle_beta   90.00
_cell.angle_gamma   90.00
#
_symmetry.space_group_name_H-M   'P 1'
#
loop_
_entity.id
_entity.type
_entity.pdbx_description
1 polymer ?
#
loop_
_entity_poly.entity_id
_entity_poly.type
_entity_poly.pdbx_seq_one_letter_code
_entity_poly.pdbx_strand_id
1 'polypeptide(L)'
;MRPGGQDPVAFLYFRCHKAAKLVYANLYLIAEAKPVRPMTPARAAALAKAMAARRTCRECGETGWAELPKAHRTCEACLYTAGLPADSYLHDYLIGEPTLTAAEHAALTEVSRTR
;
A
#
# COMPACT_ATOMS: atom_id res chain seq x y z
N MET A 1 8.56 13.49 15.18
CA MET A 1 8.94 14.51 14.16
C MET A 1 8.37 15.84 14.65
N ARG A 2 9.22 16.84 14.89
CA ARG A 2 8.80 18.21 15.23
C ARG A 2 8.76 18.99 13.91
N PRO A 3 7.59 19.30 13.34
CA PRO A 3 7.51 20.05 12.09
C PRO A 3 8.32 21.35 12.23
N GLY A 4 9.37 21.48 11.42
CA GLY A 4 10.20 22.69 11.43
C GLY A 4 10.97 23.04 12.72
N GLY A 5 10.98 22.16 13.74
CA GLY A 5 11.64 22.42 15.02
C GLY A 5 10.78 23.14 16.07
N GLN A 6 9.48 23.32 15.83
CA GLN A 6 8.57 23.99 16.76
C GLN A 6 8.28 23.16 18.01
N ASP A 7 7.94 23.86 19.10
CA ASP A 7 7.35 23.26 20.28
C ASP A 7 5.83 23.07 20.11
N PRO A 8 5.28 21.97 20.63
CA PRO A 8 3.84 21.72 20.55
C PRO A 8 3.06 22.77 21.36
N VAL A 9 1.96 23.27 20.79
CA VAL A 9 1.10 24.28 21.44
C VAL A 9 0.10 23.65 22.40
N ALA A 10 -0.21 22.37 22.21
CA ALA A 10 -1.08 21.61 23.09
C ALA A 10 -0.78 20.11 23.00
N PHE A 11 -1.26 19.36 23.99
CA PHE A 11 -1.20 17.91 24.03
C PHE A 11 -2.60 17.35 24.20
N LEU A 12 -2.95 16.37 23.36
CA LEU A 12 -4.09 15.50 23.59
C LEU A 12 -3.57 14.19 24.19
N TYR A 13 -4.21 13.68 25.24
CA TYR A 13 -3.91 12.35 25.75
C TYR A 13 -5.16 11.51 25.87
N PHE A 14 -5.02 10.21 25.60
CA PHE A 14 -6.09 9.24 25.76
C PHE A 14 -5.54 7.89 26.21
N ARG A 15 -6.38 7.10 26.86
CA ARG A 15 -6.05 5.71 27.23
C ARG A 15 -6.28 4.82 26.01
N CYS A 16 -5.21 4.24 25.47
CA CYS A 16 -5.34 3.23 24.42
C CYS A 16 -5.48 1.84 25.05
N HIS A 17 -6.69 1.27 24.99
CA HIS A 17 -6.98 -0.04 25.57
C HIS A 17 -6.20 -1.16 24.88
N LYS A 18 -6.15 -1.17 23.53
CA LYS A 18 -5.41 -2.19 22.75
C LYS A 18 -3.92 -2.24 23.09
N ALA A 19 -3.31 -1.09 23.39
CA ALA A 19 -1.90 -0.99 23.72
C ALA A 19 -1.63 -0.89 25.25
N ALA A 20 -2.67 -0.99 26.08
CA ALA A 20 -2.64 -0.88 27.54
C ALA A 20 -1.84 0.33 28.08
N LYS A 21 -1.78 1.44 27.34
CA LYS A 21 -0.94 2.61 27.69
C LYS A 21 -1.65 3.93 27.46
N LEU A 22 -1.20 4.96 28.17
CA LEU A 22 -1.59 6.33 27.88
C LEU A 22 -0.82 6.81 26.64
N VAL A 23 -1.54 7.29 25.64
CA VAL A 23 -0.97 7.81 24.39
C VAL A 23 -1.12 9.31 24.38
N TYR A 24 -0.05 9.99 23.96
CA TYR A 24 -0.02 11.45 23.80
C TYR A 24 0.09 11.80 22.32
N ALA A 25 -0.68 12.80 21.90
CA ALA A 25 -0.63 13.40 20.58
C ALA A 25 -0.31 14.89 20.71
N ASN A 26 0.81 15.29 20.13
CA ASN A 26 1.27 16.68 20.10
C ASN A 26 0.50 17.44 19.02
N LEU A 27 -0.08 18.58 19.39
CA LEU A 27 -0.77 19.48 18.48
C LEU A 27 0.14 20.64 18.10
N TYR A 28 0.15 20.98 16.81
CA TYR A 28 0.94 22.06 16.22
C TYR A 28 0.03 22.98 15.42
N LEU A 29 0.45 24.23 15.22
CA LEU A 29 -0.29 25.20 14.43
C LEU A 29 -0.09 24.94 12.93
N ILE A 30 -1.20 24.88 12.19
CA ILE A 30 -1.18 24.72 10.73
C ILE A 30 -0.51 25.92 10.05
N ALA A 31 -0.68 27.13 10.60
CA ALA A 31 -0.10 28.36 10.07
C ALA A 31 1.43 28.33 10.01
N GLU A 32 2.09 27.53 10.85
CA GLU A 32 3.55 27.41 10.89
C GLU A 32 4.05 26.14 10.17
N ALA A 33 3.17 25.44 9.45
CA ALA A 33 3.54 24.22 8.75
C ALA A 33 4.58 24.53 7.65
N LYS A 34 5.74 23.86 7.73
CA LYS A 34 6.74 23.93 6.66
C LYS A 34 6.30 23.06 5.47
N PRO A 35 6.58 23.49 4.24
CA PRO A 35 6.28 22.70 3.06
C PRO A 35 6.99 21.34 3.11
N VAL A 36 6.34 20.32 2.58
CA VAL A 36 6.97 19.00 2.40
C VAL A 36 8.17 19.15 1.48
N ARG A 37 9.29 18.50 1.81
CA ARG A 37 10.48 18.50 0.95
C ARG A 37 10.09 17.99 -0.44
N PRO A 38 10.41 18.70 -1.53
CA PRO A 38 10.00 18.31 -2.87
C PRO A 38 10.50 16.91 -3.22
N MET A 39 9.73 16.23 -4.07
CA MET A 39 10.14 14.94 -4.63
C MET A 39 11.41 15.16 -5.45
N THR A 40 12.43 14.34 -5.21
CA THR A 40 13.64 14.32 -6.05
C THR A 40 13.53 13.18 -7.06
N PRO A 41 14.20 13.28 -8.23
CA PRO A 41 14.21 12.19 -9.21
C PRO A 41 14.68 10.86 -8.60
N ALA A 42 15.69 10.89 -7.71
CA ALA A 42 16.16 9.71 -6.99
C ALA A 42 15.10 9.08 -6.09
N ARG A 43 14.30 9.90 -5.38
CA ARG A 43 13.19 9.41 -4.56
C ARG A 43 12.07 8.83 -5.41
N ALA A 44 11.75 9.47 -6.53
CA ALA A 44 10.77 8.95 -7.48
C ALA A 44 11.18 7.59 -8.04
N ALA A 45 12.45 7.43 -8.44
CA ALA A 45 12.99 6.17 -8.92
C ALA A 45 12.97 5.08 -7.83
N ALA A 46 13.34 5.42 -6.59
CA ALA A 46 13.26 4.49 -5.47
C ALA A 46 11.82 4.05 -5.19
N LEU A 47 10.86 4.98 -5.24
CA LEU A 47 9.44 4.67 -5.09
C LEU A 47 8.94 3.78 -6.22
N ALA A 48 9.30 4.08 -7.47
CA ALA A 48 8.92 3.25 -8.63
C ALA A 48 9.45 1.82 -8.48
N LYS A 49 10.72 1.66 -8.05
CA LYS A 49 11.31 0.34 -7.77
C LYS A 49 10.60 -0.40 -6.64
N ALA A 50 10.26 0.31 -5.57
CA ALA A 50 9.50 -0.27 -4.46
C ALA A 50 8.09 -0.69 -4.89
N MET A 51 7.41 0.11 -5.71
CA MET A 51 6.08 -0.22 -6.23
C MET A 51 6.12 -1.38 -7.21
N ALA A 52 7.13 -1.46 -8.09
CA ALA A 52 7.33 -2.61 -8.96
C ALA A 52 7.41 -3.91 -8.13
N ALA A 53 8.30 -3.96 -7.12
CA ALA A 53 8.44 -5.14 -6.27
C ALA A 53 7.16 -5.53 -5.49
N ARG A 54 6.26 -4.57 -5.21
CA ARG A 54 4.98 -4.83 -4.53
C ARG A 54 3.89 -5.32 -5.49
N ARG A 55 4.04 -5.03 -6.79
CA ARG A 55 3.07 -5.31 -7.85
C ARG A 55 3.44 -6.54 -8.68
N THR A 56 4.71 -6.96 -8.66
CA THR A 56 5.19 -8.15 -9.35
C THR A 56 4.78 -9.42 -8.60
N CYS A 57 4.05 -10.29 -9.30
CA CYS A 57 3.67 -11.61 -8.82
C CYS A 57 4.91 -12.51 -8.69
N ARG A 58 5.02 -13.26 -7.58
CA ARG A 58 6.14 -14.19 -7.38
C ARG A 58 6.02 -15.50 -8.17
N GLU A 59 4.83 -15.85 -8.63
CA GLU A 59 4.58 -17.09 -9.40
C GLU A 59 4.81 -16.89 -10.89
N CYS A 60 4.18 -15.88 -11.50
CA CYS A 60 4.26 -15.62 -12.93
C CYS A 60 5.21 -14.49 -13.33
N GLY A 61 5.72 -13.69 -12.38
CA GLY A 61 6.60 -12.55 -12.67
C GLY A 61 5.89 -11.31 -13.23
N GLU A 62 4.60 -11.40 -13.53
CA GLU A 62 3.85 -10.28 -14.12
C GLU A 62 3.64 -9.14 -13.11
N THR A 63 3.71 -7.90 -13.61
CA THR A 63 3.53 -6.70 -12.79
C THR A 63 2.15 -6.11 -12.98
N GLY A 64 1.31 -6.21 -11.94
CA GLY A 64 -0.06 -5.72 -11.99
C GLY A 64 -0.21 -4.20 -11.80
N TRP A 65 -1.37 -3.68 -12.17
CA TRP A 65 -1.72 -2.27 -12.01
C TRP A 65 -1.88 -1.85 -10.53
N ALA A 66 -2.29 -2.79 -9.66
CA ALA A 66 -2.49 -2.62 -8.23
C ALA A 66 -1.43 -3.34 -7.39
N GLU A 67 -1.22 -2.90 -6.15
CA GLU A 67 -0.35 -3.61 -5.20
C GLU A 67 -0.94 -4.98 -4.83
N LEU A 68 -0.12 -6.02 -4.91
CA LEU A 68 -0.50 -7.37 -4.51
C LEU A 68 -0.57 -7.49 -2.98
N PRO A 69 -1.42 -8.37 -2.43
CA PRO A 69 -1.49 -8.59 -0.98
C PRO A 69 -0.13 -8.96 -0.38
N LYS A 70 0.20 -8.36 0.77
CA LYS A 70 1.50 -8.56 1.44
C LYS A 70 1.76 -9.99 1.89
N ALA A 71 0.70 -10.74 2.22
CA ALA A 71 0.79 -12.08 2.78
C ALA A 71 1.41 -13.09 1.79
N HIS A 72 0.96 -13.06 0.52
CA HIS A 72 1.38 -14.06 -0.48
C HIS A 72 2.14 -13.45 -1.69
N ARG A 73 1.95 -12.15 -2.01
CA ARG A 73 2.57 -11.51 -3.20
C ARG A 73 2.35 -12.31 -4.50
N THR A 74 1.10 -12.79 -4.66
CA THR A 74 0.64 -13.59 -5.80
C THR A 74 -0.60 -12.94 -6.39
N CYS A 75 -0.69 -12.86 -7.73
CA CYS A 75 -1.85 -12.32 -8.42
C CYS A 75 -3.07 -13.26 -8.32
N GLU A 76 -4.27 -12.69 -8.53
CA GLU A 76 -5.54 -13.40 -8.43
C GLU A 76 -5.60 -14.66 -9.31
N ALA A 77 -5.22 -14.55 -10.58
CA ALA A 77 -5.20 -15.68 -11.51
C ALA A 77 -4.28 -16.82 -11.03
N CYS A 78 -3.06 -16.52 -10.58
CA CYS A 78 -2.15 -17.56 -10.05
C CYS A 78 -2.67 -18.14 -8.72
N LEU A 79 -3.27 -17.31 -7.87
CA LEU A 79 -3.86 -17.77 -6.61
C LEU A 79 -5.05 -18.72 -6.86
N TYR A 80 -5.84 -18.44 -7.88
CA TYR A 80 -6.94 -19.29 -8.32
C TYR A 80 -6.43 -20.66 -8.82
N THR A 81 -5.41 -20.67 -9.69
CA THR A 81 -4.82 -21.92 -10.20
C THR A 81 -4.15 -22.76 -9.10
N ALA A 82 -3.54 -22.12 -8.10
CA ALA A 82 -2.84 -22.81 -7.01
C ALA A 82 -3.79 -23.50 -6.00
N GLY A 83 -5.10 -23.27 -6.11
CA GLY A 83 -6.09 -23.69 -5.12
C GLY A 83 -6.10 -22.70 -3.95
N LEU A 84 -7.14 -21.87 -3.89
CA LEU A 84 -7.34 -20.93 -2.79
C LEU A 84 -7.45 -21.69 -1.47
N PRO A 85 -6.69 -21.33 -0.43
CA PRO A 85 -6.91 -21.90 0.89
C PRO A 85 -8.30 -21.46 1.41
N ALA A 86 -8.97 -22.34 2.14
CA ALA A 86 -10.38 -22.17 2.52
C ALA A 86 -10.63 -20.95 3.43
N ASP A 87 -9.59 -20.43 4.08
CA ASP A 87 -9.60 -19.24 4.93
C ASP A 87 -9.26 -17.94 4.17
N SER A 88 -9.03 -18.03 2.86
CA SER A 88 -8.80 -16.86 2.03
C SER A 88 -10.05 -16.00 1.96
N TYR A 89 -9.90 -14.69 2.19
CA TYR A 89 -10.97 -13.71 1.97
C TYR A 89 -11.49 -13.71 0.52
N LEU A 90 -10.77 -14.31 -0.42
CA LEU A 90 -11.20 -14.51 -1.81
C LEU A 90 -12.18 -15.68 -1.98
N HIS A 91 -12.28 -16.59 -1.00
CA HIS A 91 -13.17 -17.77 -1.06
C HIS A 91 -14.65 -17.36 -1.14
N ASP A 92 -15.04 -16.30 -0.43
CA ASP A 92 -16.41 -15.76 -0.44
C ASP A 92 -16.73 -14.94 -1.70
N TYR A 93 -15.73 -14.39 -2.38
CA TYR A 93 -15.91 -13.58 -3.60
C TYR A 93 -15.81 -14.39 -4.90
N LEU A 94 -15.28 -15.62 -4.86
CA LEU A 94 -15.02 -16.46 -6.03
C LEU A 94 -15.86 -17.74 -6.05
N ILE A 95 -17.18 -17.60 -6.01
CA ILE A 95 -18.01 -18.51 -6.80
C ILE A 95 -17.92 -18.03 -8.26
N GLY A 96 -16.80 -18.29 -8.94
CA GLY A 96 -16.58 -17.82 -10.31
C GLY A 96 -15.15 -17.99 -10.86
N GLU A 97 -15.00 -17.78 -12.17
CA GLU A 97 -13.71 -17.66 -12.87
C GLU A 97 -13.04 -16.31 -12.52
N PRO A 98 -11.71 -16.23 -12.47
CA PRO A 98 -11.00 -14.97 -12.17
C PRO A 98 -11.42 -13.87 -13.15
N THR A 99 -11.63 -12.66 -12.63
CA THR A 99 -12.15 -11.54 -13.45
C THR A 99 -11.18 -11.06 -14.53
N LEU A 100 -9.88 -11.25 -14.31
CA LEU A 100 -8.81 -10.92 -15.25
C LEU A 100 -7.70 -11.97 -15.17
N THR A 101 -7.16 -12.32 -16.33
CA THR A 101 -5.94 -13.12 -16.45
C THR A 101 -4.72 -12.33 -15.98
N ALA A 102 -3.61 -13.04 -15.70
CA ALA A 102 -2.35 -12.39 -15.34
C ALA A 102 -1.86 -11.39 -16.41
N ALA A 103 -2.07 -11.72 -17.69
CA ALA A 103 -1.70 -10.86 -18.82
C ALA A 103 -2.59 -9.60 -18.90
N GLU A 104 -3.90 -9.72 -18.68
CA GLU A 104 -4.81 -8.56 -18.67
C GLU A 104 -4.49 -7.61 -17.50
N HIS A 105 -4.10 -8.15 -16.34
CA HIS A 105 -3.61 -7.33 -15.23
C HIS A 105 -2.33 -6.55 -15.58
N ALA A 106 -1.43 -7.14 -16.35
CA ALA A 106 -0.22 -6.46 -16.83
C ALA A 106 -0.56 -5.35 -17.83
N ALA A 107 -1.47 -5.61 -18.77
CA ALA A 107 -1.92 -4.66 -19.79
C ALA A 107 -2.54 -3.38 -19.19
N LEU A 108 -3.33 -3.51 -18.11
CA LEU A 108 -3.90 -2.34 -17.41
C LEU A 108 -2.84 -1.38 -16.84
N THR A 109 -1.65 -1.89 -16.54
CA THR A 109 -0.53 -1.07 -16.07
C THR A 109 -0.09 -0.08 -17.14
N GLU A 110 -0.01 -0.49 -18.40
CA GLU A 110 0.38 0.38 -19.53
C GLU A 110 -0.62 1.50 -19.77
N VAL A 111 -1.91 1.17 -19.68
CA VAL A 111 -3.01 2.15 -19.79
C VAL A 111 -2.99 3.16 -18.63
N SER A 112 -2.68 2.71 -17.40
CA SER A 112 -2.58 3.63 -16.24
C SER A 112 -1.38 4.58 -16.28
N ARG A 113 -0.31 4.24 -17.02
CA ARG A 113 0.90 5.07 -17.14
C ARG A 113 0.80 6.12 -18.24
N THR A 114 -0.16 5.97 -19.15
CA THR A 114 -0.38 6.87 -20.29
C THR A 114 -1.48 7.91 -20.04
N ARG A 115 -2.23 7.77 -18.94
CA ARG A 115 -3.16 8.78 -18.39
C ARG A 115 -2.48 9.66 -17.36
#